data_AF-A0A3N2NEN2-F1
#
_entry.id   AF-A0A3N2NEN2-F1
#
_cell.length_a   1.000
_cell.length_b   1.000
_cell.length_c   1.000
_cell.angle_alpha   90.00
_cell.angle_beta   90.00
_cell.angle_gamma   90.00
#
_symmetry.space_group_name_H-M   'P 1'
#
loop_
_entity.id
_entity.type
_entity.pdbx_description
1 polymer ?
#
loop_
_entity_poly.entity_id
_entity_poly.type
_entity_poly.pdbx_seq_one_letter_code
_entity_poly.pdbx_strand_id
1 'polypeptide(L)'
;MNIRLFLLSLISCVYISATAKGLVDTSADHGLMVRQIPGSESDAIAFFKGLPVECDTIYATIFRPANCPRCDGFLNEIDRSIKTYTDKPSVLIAVYPDSVMAKAYINKYDIKTDHYIFDTTEAFDKFLSFSPGYLHVGYILKFNIRTGELIVGSNADNVSPAFFKELNLYRDKKEAYRFPAGSYRRQPVTEHLAGNLVTKESYHLDTLTAPTIMSEIIYQPLFHGNNLIWNDKLAEVAYHFAIDNARGWHFISTLEVDSTQAATFADIPAEYYNKMLISNQLKNIALQPFVIDSDKIGIPYSLPELWMDANNGINYRNKPCYLVKSLTDSTRSELIPLNYDYEDKFFYPHFYMKSNGDDIVVGVQRLTWPLIYDKEDYMHDAESNPFNDEFYDCYSQPALASFDKQDGTILYRFGALPSFAKKTKTGYSFADMLFDSYGDEAVYASAYDGSVYISPRESLDCADCRRDYSAFDIDISKFATPDTTDFYTYNCNSLAEPYLSRKLVDIKADKRHIHCLMRLCSDAFERPDLEEYRYIIIDRMTGNRSTYSYPSPTDGEHRMGYGLRRTHDGQVEPYFISKHADGWTVTLLE
;
A
#
# COMPACT_ATOMS: atom_id res chain seq x y z
N MET A 1 23.12 -28.78 -53.16
CA MET A 1 21.97 -28.56 -52.26
C MET A 1 22.40 -28.12 -50.84
N ASN A 2 23.58 -27.50 -50.65
CA ASN A 2 24.12 -27.21 -49.31
C ASN A 2 24.41 -25.72 -49.02
N ILE A 3 24.18 -24.81 -49.97
CA ILE A 3 24.34 -23.35 -49.75
C ILE A 3 23.00 -22.68 -49.40
N ARG A 4 21.87 -23.23 -49.87
CA ARG A 4 20.52 -22.70 -49.56
C ARG A 4 20.04 -23.01 -48.15
N LEU A 5 20.41 -24.15 -47.55
CA LEU A 5 20.03 -24.48 -46.17
C LEU A 5 20.80 -23.65 -45.13
N PHE A 6 22.05 -23.28 -45.41
CA PHE A 6 22.88 -22.48 -44.49
C PHE A 6 22.45 -21.01 -44.44
N LEU A 7 21.99 -20.46 -45.58
CA LEU A 7 21.41 -19.12 -45.65
C LEU A 7 20.03 -19.03 -44.98
N LEU A 8 19.21 -20.09 -45.06
CA LEU A 8 17.91 -20.15 -44.39
C LEU A 8 18.04 -20.29 -42.86
N SER A 9 19.05 -21.00 -42.34
CA SER A 9 19.29 -21.08 -40.89
C SER A 9 19.89 -19.80 -40.31
N LEU A 10 20.73 -19.08 -41.07
CA LEU A 10 21.24 -17.76 -40.69
C LEU A 10 20.14 -16.70 -40.70
N ILE A 11 19.22 -16.72 -41.68
CA ILE A 11 18.07 -15.80 -41.73
C ILE A 11 17.07 -16.13 -40.61
N SER A 12 16.83 -17.40 -40.28
CA SER A 12 15.95 -17.75 -39.14
C SER A 12 16.56 -17.42 -37.78
N CYS A 13 17.87 -17.56 -37.60
CA CYS A 13 18.53 -17.09 -36.36
C CYS A 13 18.52 -15.56 -36.27
N VAL A 14 18.74 -14.84 -37.38
CA VAL A 14 18.63 -13.37 -37.39
C VAL A 14 17.19 -12.90 -37.18
N TYR A 15 16.17 -13.62 -37.67
CA TYR A 15 14.76 -13.32 -37.40
C TYR A 15 14.36 -13.63 -35.96
N ILE A 16 14.79 -14.75 -35.37
CA ILE A 16 14.50 -15.07 -33.96
C ILE A 16 15.21 -14.08 -33.01
N SER A 17 16.42 -13.63 -33.36
CA SER A 17 17.11 -12.54 -32.64
C SER A 17 16.48 -11.16 -32.88
N ALA A 18 15.87 -10.91 -34.05
CA ALA A 18 15.19 -9.66 -34.36
C ALA A 18 13.74 -9.58 -33.85
N THR A 19 13.17 -10.70 -33.39
CA THR A 19 11.84 -10.76 -32.77
C THR A 19 11.88 -10.88 -31.24
N ALA A 20 13.05 -11.14 -30.64
CA ALA A 20 13.20 -11.02 -29.20
C ALA A 20 13.20 -9.52 -28.86
N LYS A 21 12.13 -9.03 -28.25
CA LYS A 21 12.12 -7.67 -27.68
C LYS A 21 13.34 -7.53 -26.76
N GLY A 22 14.05 -6.40 -26.85
CA GLY A 22 15.16 -6.09 -25.95
C GLY A 22 14.70 -6.07 -24.49
N LEU A 23 15.64 -6.14 -23.54
CA LEU A 23 15.32 -6.08 -22.11
C LEU A 23 14.65 -4.76 -21.74
N VAL A 24 15.05 -3.66 -22.39
CA VAL A 24 14.46 -2.33 -22.18
C VAL A 24 13.03 -2.30 -22.68
N ASP A 25 12.76 -2.83 -23.88
CA ASP A 25 11.41 -2.90 -24.43
C ASP A 25 10.51 -3.82 -23.63
N THR A 26 11.03 -4.96 -23.19
CA THR A 26 10.28 -5.92 -22.37
C THR A 26 9.87 -5.28 -21.05
N SER A 27 10.80 -4.61 -20.36
CA SER A 27 10.51 -3.92 -19.11
C SER A 27 9.54 -2.74 -19.30
N ALA A 28 9.69 -1.98 -20.38
CA ALA A 28 8.83 -0.82 -20.63
C ALA A 28 7.38 -1.20 -21.00
N ASP A 29 7.15 -2.42 -21.52
CA ASP A 29 5.86 -2.81 -22.12
C ASP A 29 5.09 -3.87 -21.30
N HIS A 30 5.60 -4.30 -20.14
CA HIS A 30 4.95 -5.31 -19.29
C HIS A 30 4.88 -4.86 -17.83
N GLY A 31 3.88 -5.35 -17.09
CA GLY A 31 3.70 -5.07 -15.67
C GLY A 31 3.35 -3.61 -15.36
N LEU A 32 4.17 -2.98 -14.50
CA LEU A 32 4.02 -1.59 -14.10
C LEU A 32 4.71 -0.67 -15.11
N MET A 33 3.92 0.08 -15.87
CA MET A 33 4.39 0.89 -17.00
C MET A 33 4.28 2.37 -16.68
N VAL A 34 5.19 3.15 -17.27
CA VAL A 34 5.15 4.61 -17.26
C VAL A 34 5.38 5.14 -18.68
N ARG A 35 4.66 6.18 -19.06
CA ARG A 35 4.75 6.88 -20.34
C ARG A 35 4.70 8.38 -20.14
N GLN A 36 5.25 9.11 -21.11
CA GLN A 36 5.06 10.55 -21.18
C GLN A 36 3.65 10.86 -21.67
N ILE A 37 3.02 11.86 -21.08
CA ILE A 37 1.74 12.38 -21.54
C ILE A 37 1.94 13.07 -22.92
N PRO A 38 1.05 12.83 -23.90
CA PRO A 38 1.15 13.52 -25.20
C PRO A 38 1.15 15.04 -25.07
N GLY A 39 2.17 15.70 -25.63
CA GLY A 39 2.29 17.17 -25.66
C GLY A 39 2.79 17.82 -24.37
N SER A 40 3.28 17.04 -23.39
CA SER A 40 3.71 17.55 -22.08
C SER A 40 5.21 17.86 -22.00
N GLU A 41 5.91 18.00 -23.13
CA GLU A 41 7.34 18.26 -23.19
C GLU A 41 7.73 19.56 -22.45
N SER A 42 6.91 20.62 -22.56
CA SER A 42 7.17 21.89 -21.86
C SER A 42 7.11 21.76 -20.35
N ASP A 43 6.22 20.91 -19.82
CA ASP A 43 6.11 20.66 -18.39
C ASP A 43 7.33 19.90 -17.87
N ALA A 44 7.82 18.92 -18.64
CA ALA A 44 9.05 18.20 -18.31
C ALA A 44 10.28 19.14 -18.33
N ILE A 45 10.41 20.02 -19.33
CA ILE A 45 11.49 21.04 -19.37
C ILE A 45 11.40 21.94 -18.14
N ALA A 46 10.20 22.41 -17.80
CA ALA A 46 10.00 23.27 -16.63
C ALA A 46 10.38 22.57 -15.32
N PHE A 47 10.04 21.29 -15.19
CA PHE A 47 10.36 20.46 -14.03
C PHE A 47 11.89 20.33 -13.82
N PHE A 48 12.65 20.14 -14.89
CA PHE A 48 14.11 19.94 -14.82
C PHE A 48 14.94 21.23 -14.93
N LYS A 49 14.32 22.39 -15.15
CA LYS A 49 15.00 23.68 -15.44
C LYS A 49 16.06 24.08 -14.41
N GLY A 50 15.91 23.66 -13.15
CA GLY A 50 16.83 23.99 -12.06
C GLY A 50 18.04 23.07 -11.91
N LEU A 51 18.14 21.99 -12.69
CA LEU A 51 19.24 21.03 -12.58
C LEU A 51 20.55 21.61 -13.15
N PRO A 52 21.67 21.58 -12.40
CA PRO A 52 22.95 22.08 -12.87
C PRO A 52 23.68 21.05 -13.75
N VAL A 53 23.06 20.68 -14.88
CA VAL A 53 23.58 19.68 -15.82
C VAL A 53 23.77 20.29 -17.21
N GLU A 54 24.90 19.99 -17.85
CA GLU A 54 25.22 20.53 -19.19
C GLU A 54 24.76 19.61 -20.33
N CYS A 55 24.62 18.32 -20.05
CA CYS A 55 24.19 17.32 -21.02
C CYS A 55 22.69 17.40 -21.33
N ASP A 56 22.30 16.89 -22.49
CA ASP A 56 20.91 16.79 -22.90
C ASP A 56 20.17 15.61 -22.26
N THR A 57 20.90 14.54 -21.93
CA THR A 57 20.34 13.28 -21.45
C THR A 57 20.64 13.07 -19.98
N ILE A 58 19.63 12.70 -19.20
CA ILE A 58 19.78 12.27 -17.80
C ILE A 58 19.13 10.90 -17.61
N TYR A 59 19.56 10.20 -16.55
CA TYR A 59 18.86 9.06 -15.99
C TYR A 59 18.23 9.50 -14.67
N ALA A 60 16.92 9.41 -14.56
CA ALA A 60 16.20 9.76 -13.36
C ALA A 60 15.59 8.51 -12.72
N THR A 61 15.55 8.48 -11.39
CA THR A 61 14.77 7.51 -10.62
C THR A 61 13.71 8.27 -9.85
N ILE A 62 12.43 8.00 -10.11
CA ILE A 62 11.30 8.64 -9.42
C ILE A 62 10.63 7.66 -8.48
N PHE A 63 10.32 8.09 -7.25
CA PHE A 63 9.64 7.26 -6.26
C PHE A 63 8.90 8.11 -5.21
N ARG A 64 7.94 7.49 -4.53
CA ARG A 64 7.37 8.00 -3.27
C ARG A 64 8.08 7.30 -2.10
N PRO A 65 8.84 8.02 -1.26
CA PRO A 65 9.56 7.41 -0.14
C PRO A 65 8.68 6.52 0.73
N ALA A 66 9.16 5.30 1.01
CA ALA A 66 8.50 4.27 1.80
C ALA A 66 7.09 3.86 1.31
N ASN A 67 6.71 4.17 0.06
CA ASN A 67 5.46 3.67 -0.50
C ASN A 67 5.52 2.16 -0.79
N CYS A 68 6.67 1.72 -1.30
CA CYS A 68 7.07 0.32 -1.33
C CYS A 68 8.51 0.25 -0.77
N PRO A 69 8.69 0.16 0.56
CA PRO A 69 10.03 0.22 1.14
C PRO A 69 10.98 -0.87 0.63
N ARG A 70 10.43 -2.05 0.25
CA ARG A 70 11.20 -3.11 -0.40
C ARG A 70 11.76 -2.67 -1.76
N CYS A 71 10.93 -2.02 -2.57
CA CYS A 71 11.33 -1.48 -3.86
C CYS A 71 12.41 -0.39 -3.70
N ASP A 72 12.34 0.39 -2.62
CA ASP A 72 13.34 1.42 -2.30
C ASP A 72 14.74 0.82 -2.05
N GLY A 73 14.82 -0.48 -1.71
CA GLY A 73 16.08 -1.22 -1.57
C GLY A 73 16.91 -1.32 -2.86
N PHE A 74 16.29 -1.13 -4.04
CA PHE A 74 17.00 -1.16 -5.33
C PHE A 74 17.64 0.18 -5.72
N LEU A 75 17.25 1.29 -5.08
CA LEU A 75 17.62 2.64 -5.53
C LEU A 75 19.13 2.86 -5.58
N ASN A 76 19.87 2.32 -4.61
CA ASN A 76 21.33 2.40 -4.60
C ASN A 76 22.00 1.52 -5.67
N GLU A 77 21.40 0.39 -6.04
CA GLU A 77 21.88 -0.45 -7.13
C GLU A 77 21.66 0.22 -8.49
N ILE A 78 20.53 0.92 -8.64
CA ILE A 78 20.20 1.69 -9.84
C ILE A 78 21.24 2.78 -10.06
N ASP A 79 21.51 3.61 -9.04
CA ASP A 79 22.53 4.66 -9.16
C ASP A 79 23.91 4.06 -9.50
N ARG A 80 24.34 3.02 -8.77
CA ARG A 80 25.61 2.33 -9.05
C ARG A 80 25.68 1.81 -10.49
N SER A 81 24.59 1.24 -10.99
CA SER A 81 24.52 0.71 -12.35
C SER A 81 24.55 1.82 -13.40
N ILE A 82 23.87 2.95 -13.16
CA ILE A 82 23.99 4.16 -13.99
C ILE A 82 25.46 4.58 -14.02
N LYS A 83 26.12 4.75 -12.88
CA LYS A 83 27.54 5.14 -12.81
C LYS A 83 28.49 4.17 -13.51
N THR A 84 28.16 2.89 -13.52
CA THR A 84 29.01 1.86 -14.11
C THR A 84 28.88 1.79 -15.63
N TYR A 85 27.67 2.00 -16.15
CA TYR A 85 27.35 1.74 -17.56
C TYR A 85 27.07 2.99 -18.39
N THR A 86 27.03 4.18 -17.79
CA THR A 86 26.85 5.45 -18.48
C THR A 86 27.70 6.57 -17.88
N ASP A 87 28.01 7.58 -18.69
CA ASP A 87 28.71 8.81 -18.33
C ASP A 87 27.76 9.97 -18.02
N LYS A 88 26.43 9.73 -18.04
CA LYS A 88 25.40 10.76 -17.86
C LYS A 88 25.02 10.93 -16.39
N PRO A 89 24.49 12.10 -16.00
CA PRO A 89 24.05 12.36 -14.63
C PRO A 89 22.88 11.48 -14.20
N SER A 90 22.91 11.08 -12.92
CA SER A 90 21.78 10.47 -12.22
C SER A 90 20.98 11.50 -11.42
N VAL A 91 19.65 11.41 -11.47
CA VAL A 91 18.73 12.29 -10.72
C VAL A 91 17.76 11.45 -9.89
N LEU A 92 17.68 11.69 -8.58
CA LEU A 92 16.66 11.09 -7.72
C LEU A 92 15.51 12.08 -7.54
N ILE A 93 14.31 11.69 -7.94
CA ILE A 93 13.08 12.46 -7.76
C ILE A 93 12.28 11.83 -6.62
N ALA A 94 12.30 12.46 -5.45
CA ALA A 94 11.52 12.04 -4.29
C ALA A 94 10.21 12.82 -4.24
N VAL A 95 9.10 12.11 -4.42
CA VAL A 95 7.75 12.66 -4.39
C VAL A 95 7.18 12.53 -2.98
N TYR A 96 7.14 13.63 -2.24
CA TYR A 96 6.67 13.65 -0.85
C TYR A 96 6.33 15.08 -0.41
N PRO A 97 5.22 15.33 0.31
CA PRO A 97 4.75 16.68 0.64
C PRO A 97 5.73 17.49 1.52
N ASP A 98 6.58 16.81 2.32
CA ASP A 98 7.58 17.43 3.17
C ASP A 98 9.01 17.09 2.72
N SER A 99 9.66 18.05 2.05
CA SER A 99 11.04 17.89 1.55
C SER A 99 12.08 17.61 2.64
N VAL A 100 11.86 18.10 3.87
CA VAL A 100 12.78 17.84 5.00
C VAL A 100 12.68 16.38 5.41
N MET A 101 11.47 15.84 5.48
CA MET A 101 11.24 14.43 5.81
C MET A 101 11.74 13.48 4.72
N ALA A 102 11.48 13.81 3.45
CA ALA A 102 12.03 13.05 2.32
C ALA A 102 13.56 13.01 2.33
N LYS A 103 14.20 14.14 2.64
CA LYS A 103 15.66 14.22 2.78
C LYS A 103 16.17 13.40 3.96
N ALA A 104 15.46 13.41 5.09
CA ALA A 104 15.82 12.60 6.24
C ALA A 104 15.76 11.09 5.92
N TYR A 105 14.73 10.64 5.18
CA TYR A 105 14.61 9.27 4.69
C TYR A 105 15.77 8.87 3.76
N ILE A 106 16.09 9.73 2.78
CA ILE A 106 17.21 9.53 1.85
C ILE A 106 18.54 9.41 2.61
N ASN A 107 18.77 10.28 3.60
CA ASN A 107 19.98 10.23 4.42
C ASN A 107 20.04 8.98 5.30
N LYS A 108 18.91 8.57 5.90
CA LYS A 108 18.82 7.35 6.73
C LYS A 108 19.30 6.11 5.97
N TYR A 109 18.99 6.04 4.68
CA TYR A 109 19.30 4.90 3.82
C TYR A 109 20.45 5.13 2.84
N ASP A 110 21.22 6.21 3.03
CA ASP A 110 22.36 6.58 2.19
C ASP A 110 22.04 6.44 0.70
N ILE A 111 20.87 6.95 0.28
CA ILE A 111 20.41 6.84 -1.12
C ILE A 111 21.19 7.84 -1.97
N LYS A 112 22.01 7.35 -2.91
CA LYS A 112 22.95 8.17 -3.69
C LYS A 112 22.45 8.50 -5.09
N THR A 113 22.84 9.69 -5.55
CA THR A 113 22.63 10.20 -6.92
C THR A 113 23.46 11.49 -7.10
N ASP A 114 23.66 11.98 -8.33
CA ASP A 114 24.31 13.29 -8.54
C ASP A 114 23.44 14.48 -8.10
N HIS A 115 22.14 14.40 -8.38
CA HIS A 115 21.20 15.48 -8.15
C HIS A 115 19.90 14.98 -7.54
N TYR A 116 19.32 15.78 -6.65
CA TYR A 116 18.06 15.47 -5.96
C TYR A 116 16.99 16.48 -6.36
N ILE A 117 15.79 15.99 -6.64
CA ILE A 117 14.57 16.79 -6.77
C ILE A 117 13.59 16.32 -5.70
N PHE A 118 13.14 17.25 -4.85
CA PHE A 118 12.08 17.00 -3.88
C PHE A 118 10.78 17.58 -4.45
N ASP A 119 9.94 16.72 -5.03
CA ASP A 119 8.66 17.13 -5.59
C ASP A 119 7.57 17.09 -4.51
N THR A 120 7.33 18.23 -3.88
CA THR A 120 6.34 18.39 -2.81
C THR A 120 4.93 18.68 -3.33
N THR A 121 4.76 18.81 -4.64
CA THR A 121 3.50 19.24 -5.28
C THR A 121 2.99 18.25 -6.32
N GLU A 122 3.67 17.12 -6.48
CA GLU A 122 3.39 16.12 -7.52
C GLU A 122 3.38 16.73 -8.93
N ALA A 123 4.32 17.64 -9.19
CA ALA A 123 4.44 18.30 -10.50
C ALA A 123 4.73 17.29 -11.63
N PHE A 124 5.26 16.11 -11.31
CA PHE A 124 5.43 15.01 -12.26
C PHE A 124 4.14 14.57 -12.97
N ASP A 125 2.97 14.68 -12.33
CA ASP A 125 1.67 14.25 -12.88
C ASP A 125 1.22 15.07 -14.10
N LYS A 126 1.90 16.20 -14.38
CA LYS A 126 1.67 16.99 -15.59
C LYS A 126 2.26 16.35 -16.84
N PHE A 127 3.29 15.51 -16.70
CA PHE A 127 4.02 14.95 -17.84
C PHE A 127 4.25 13.44 -17.80
N LEU A 128 4.05 12.77 -16.67
CA LEU A 128 4.11 11.31 -16.57
C LEU A 128 2.71 10.71 -16.39
N SER A 129 2.50 9.54 -16.97
CA SER A 129 1.31 8.72 -16.81
C SER A 129 1.71 7.29 -16.49
N PHE A 130 1.10 6.72 -15.45
CA PHE A 130 1.42 5.39 -14.93
C PHE A 130 0.26 4.43 -15.20
N SER A 131 0.54 3.17 -15.57
CA SER A 131 -0.50 2.17 -15.83
C SER A 131 -1.45 1.90 -14.66
N PRO A 132 -1.01 1.85 -13.38
CA PRO A 132 -1.95 1.75 -12.25
C PRO A 132 -2.67 3.09 -11.93
N GLY A 133 -2.40 4.16 -12.68
CA GLY A 133 -2.99 5.49 -12.50
C GLY A 133 -2.24 6.40 -11.53
N TYR A 134 -1.15 5.92 -10.93
CA TYR A 134 -0.35 6.67 -9.98
C TYR A 134 1.10 6.14 -9.89
N LEU A 135 2.00 6.93 -9.30
CA LEU A 135 3.37 6.49 -8.97
C LEU A 135 3.37 5.44 -7.84
N HIS A 136 3.25 4.17 -8.22
CA HIS A 136 3.10 3.03 -7.30
C HIS A 136 4.41 2.58 -6.66
N VAL A 137 5.44 2.39 -7.48
CA VAL A 137 6.79 1.95 -7.07
C VAL A 137 7.82 2.92 -7.66
N GLY A 138 9.10 2.64 -7.43
CA GLY A 138 10.17 3.36 -8.12
C GLY A 138 10.18 3.08 -9.63
N TYR A 139 10.51 4.07 -10.44
CA TYR A 139 10.73 3.90 -11.89
C TYR A 139 12.07 4.48 -12.32
N ILE A 140 12.74 3.79 -13.25
CA ILE A 140 13.94 4.26 -13.95
C ILE A 140 13.49 4.95 -15.23
N LEU A 141 13.88 6.21 -15.41
CA LEU A 141 13.48 7.07 -16.51
C LEU A 141 14.72 7.56 -17.25
N LYS A 142 14.66 7.57 -18.58
CA LYS A 142 15.68 8.20 -19.42
C LYS A 142 15.07 9.39 -20.15
N PHE A 143 15.56 10.60 -19.85
CA PHE A 143 15.03 11.84 -20.40
C PHE A 143 16.03 12.54 -21.30
N ASN A 144 15.54 13.17 -22.37
CA ASN A 144 16.18 14.33 -22.96
C ASN A 144 15.58 15.61 -22.33
N ILE A 145 16.31 16.25 -21.44
CA ILE A 145 15.83 17.43 -20.69
C ILE A 145 15.80 18.71 -21.51
N ARG A 146 16.47 18.75 -22.68
CA ARG A 146 16.43 19.92 -23.58
C ARG A 146 15.16 19.92 -24.43
N THR A 147 14.75 18.74 -24.90
CA THR A 147 13.51 18.58 -25.67
C THR A 147 12.31 18.29 -24.77
N GLY A 148 12.52 17.88 -23.53
CA GLY A 148 11.47 17.48 -22.60
C GLY A 148 10.96 16.07 -22.83
N GLU A 149 11.64 15.27 -23.65
CA GLU A 149 11.15 13.95 -24.07
C GLU A 149 11.59 12.85 -23.12
N LEU A 150 10.63 12.04 -22.66
CA LEU A 150 10.92 10.74 -22.06
C LEU A 150 11.28 9.78 -23.19
N ILE A 151 12.53 9.32 -23.22
CA ILE A 151 12.99 8.31 -24.19
C ILE A 151 12.36 6.96 -23.83
N VAL A 152 12.50 6.54 -22.57
CA VAL A 152 11.90 5.30 -22.06
C VAL A 152 11.78 5.36 -20.54
N GLY A 153 10.77 4.67 -20.00
CA GLY A 153 10.63 4.42 -18.57
C GLY A 153 10.42 2.93 -18.28
N SER A 154 10.94 2.48 -17.14
CA SER A 154 11.01 1.08 -16.70
C SER A 154 10.74 1.00 -15.21
N ASN A 155 10.25 -0.15 -14.73
CA ASN A 155 10.19 -0.42 -13.29
C ASN A 155 11.62 -0.44 -12.67
N ALA A 156 11.74 -0.08 -11.39
CA ALA A 156 13.01 0.05 -10.66
C ALA A 156 13.66 -1.28 -10.24
N ASP A 157 12.93 -2.39 -10.29
CA ASP A 157 13.45 -3.73 -10.00
C ASP A 157 14.40 -4.28 -11.08
N ASN A 158 14.45 -3.64 -12.26
CA ASN A 158 15.31 -4.02 -13.38
C ASN A 158 16.76 -3.56 -13.16
N VAL A 159 17.46 -4.22 -12.23
CA VAL A 159 18.82 -3.84 -11.81
C VAL A 159 19.95 -4.63 -12.49
N SER A 160 19.65 -5.34 -13.60
CA SER A 160 20.66 -6.21 -14.22
C SER A 160 21.70 -5.41 -15.03
N PRO A 161 22.99 -5.85 -15.03
CA PRO A 161 24.02 -5.30 -15.91
C PRO A 161 23.66 -5.26 -17.39
N ALA A 162 22.93 -6.28 -17.88
CA ALA A 162 22.52 -6.37 -19.28
C ALA A 162 21.51 -5.27 -19.62
N PHE A 163 20.53 -5.05 -18.74
CA PHE A 163 19.53 -3.99 -18.87
C PHE A 163 20.19 -2.62 -18.96
N PHE A 164 21.09 -2.25 -18.05
CA PHE A 164 21.71 -0.91 -18.08
C PHE A 164 22.64 -0.67 -19.28
N LYS A 165 23.32 -1.71 -19.78
CA LYS A 165 24.09 -1.61 -21.03
C LYS A 165 23.18 -1.32 -22.22
N GLU A 166 22.06 -2.03 -22.32
CA GLU A 166 21.06 -1.80 -23.36
C GLU A 166 20.41 -0.41 -23.21
N LEU A 167 20.00 -0.04 -22.00
CA LEU A 167 19.41 1.26 -21.68
C LEU A 167 20.34 2.42 -22.05
N ASN A 168 21.66 2.26 -21.83
CA ASN A 168 22.63 3.29 -22.23
C ASN A 168 22.68 3.50 -23.75
N LEU A 169 22.48 2.44 -24.53
CA LEU A 169 22.47 2.49 -26.00
C LEU A 169 21.09 2.81 -26.58
N TYR A 170 20.01 2.63 -25.81
CA TYR A 170 18.64 2.85 -26.25
C TYR A 170 18.41 4.32 -26.66
N ARG A 171 17.86 4.56 -27.86
CA ARG A 171 17.61 5.90 -28.41
C ARG A 171 16.18 6.11 -28.88
N ASP A 172 15.43 5.04 -29.06
CA ASP A 172 14.09 5.11 -29.59
C ASP A 172 13.16 5.73 -28.53
N LYS A 173 12.37 6.73 -28.93
CA LYS A 173 11.37 7.33 -28.05
C LYS A 173 10.17 6.39 -27.98
N LYS A 174 9.84 5.91 -26.77
CA LYS A 174 8.57 5.21 -26.52
C LYS A 174 7.40 6.14 -26.80
N GLU A 175 6.30 5.56 -27.27
CA GLU A 175 5.08 6.28 -27.57
C GLU A 175 4.60 7.09 -26.37
N ALA A 176 4.25 8.36 -26.60
CA ALA A 176 3.56 9.13 -25.59
C ALA A 176 2.14 8.57 -25.42
N TYR A 177 1.73 8.31 -24.19
CA TYR A 177 0.46 7.67 -23.88
C TYR A 177 -0.05 8.13 -22.52
N ARG A 178 -1.37 8.32 -22.41
CA ARG A 178 -2.05 8.59 -21.15
C ARG A 178 -2.86 7.36 -20.78
N PHE A 179 -2.41 6.64 -19.76
CA PHE A 179 -3.17 5.52 -19.21
C PHE A 179 -4.49 6.03 -18.60
N PRO A 180 -5.58 5.24 -18.73
CA PRO A 180 -6.90 5.65 -18.28
C PRO A 180 -7.08 5.55 -16.76
N ALA A 181 -6.39 4.62 -16.08
CA ALA A 181 -6.42 4.52 -14.63
C ALA A 181 -5.97 5.84 -13.98
N GLY A 182 -6.62 6.25 -12.89
CA GLY A 182 -6.34 7.53 -12.20
C GLY A 182 -6.69 8.80 -12.98
N SER A 183 -7.09 8.70 -14.26
CA SER A 183 -7.41 9.87 -15.10
C SER A 183 -8.84 10.38 -14.93
N TYR A 184 -9.72 9.57 -14.36
CA TYR A 184 -11.13 9.91 -14.19
C TYR A 184 -11.39 10.63 -12.87
N ARG A 185 -12.19 11.69 -12.93
CA ARG A 185 -12.72 12.33 -11.72
C ARG A 185 -13.73 11.40 -11.06
N ARG A 186 -13.47 11.05 -9.80
CA ARG A 186 -14.42 10.33 -8.96
C ARG A 186 -15.72 11.10 -8.81
N GLN A 187 -16.84 10.39 -8.82
CA GLN A 187 -18.16 11.02 -8.76
C GLN A 187 -18.37 11.69 -7.40
N PRO A 188 -18.96 12.90 -7.38
CA PRO A 188 -19.26 13.60 -6.14
C PRO A 188 -20.25 12.79 -5.30
N VAL A 189 -19.99 12.72 -3.99
CA VAL A 189 -20.83 11.95 -3.07
C VAL A 189 -21.95 12.84 -2.55
N THR A 190 -23.18 12.53 -2.97
CA THR A 190 -24.41 13.16 -2.48
C THR A 190 -25.06 12.26 -1.43
N GLU A 191 -24.67 12.45 -0.17
CA GLU A 191 -25.27 11.72 0.95
C GLU A 191 -25.96 12.70 1.89
N HIS A 192 -27.07 12.27 2.48
CA HIS A 192 -27.74 13.05 3.50
C HIS A 192 -26.96 12.98 4.81
N LEU A 193 -26.50 14.13 5.30
CA LEU A 193 -25.83 14.24 6.59
C LEU A 193 -26.85 14.44 7.71
N ALA A 194 -26.73 13.66 8.78
CA ALA A 194 -27.50 13.83 10.01
C ALA A 194 -27.02 15.04 10.83
N GLY A 195 -25.76 15.44 10.66
CA GLY A 195 -25.18 16.60 11.34
C GLY A 195 -23.66 16.70 11.18
N ASN A 196 -23.06 17.55 11.99
CA ASN A 196 -21.60 17.66 12.13
C ASN A 196 -21.21 17.17 13.53
N LEU A 197 -20.12 16.42 13.60
CA LEU A 197 -19.46 16.10 14.85
C LEU A 197 -18.96 17.37 15.53
N VAL A 198 -18.97 17.38 16.86
CA VAL A 198 -18.45 18.50 17.65
C VAL A 198 -17.23 18.07 18.46
N THR A 199 -16.32 19.00 18.71
CA THR A 199 -15.18 18.76 19.58
C THR A 199 -15.64 18.53 21.01
N LYS A 200 -15.35 17.34 21.51
CA LYS A 200 -15.53 16.97 22.91
C LYS A 200 -14.32 17.41 23.72
N GLU A 201 -13.13 16.98 23.32
CA GLU A 201 -11.86 17.25 24.00
C GLU A 201 -10.71 17.30 23.00
N SER A 202 -9.67 18.10 23.29
CA SER A 202 -8.44 18.16 22.50
C SER A 202 -7.23 18.09 23.41
N TYR A 203 -6.22 17.33 23.00
CA TYR A 203 -5.01 17.08 23.77
C TYR A 203 -3.77 17.34 22.94
N HIS A 204 -2.84 18.15 23.47
CA HIS A 204 -1.51 18.28 22.89
C HIS A 204 -0.65 17.06 23.21
N LEU A 205 0.13 16.60 22.24
CA LEU A 205 1.09 15.52 22.38
C LEU A 205 2.48 16.11 22.61
N ASP A 206 3.12 15.78 23.74
CA ASP A 206 4.54 16.11 23.93
C ASP A 206 5.42 15.18 23.09
N THR A 207 6.04 15.75 22.07
CA THR A 207 6.93 15.06 21.13
C THR A 207 8.40 15.44 21.29
N LEU A 208 8.76 16.25 22.30
CA LEU A 208 10.12 16.78 22.46
C LEU A 208 11.16 15.69 22.73
N THR A 209 10.73 14.57 23.30
CA THR A 209 11.59 13.43 23.65
C THR A 209 11.58 12.32 22.59
N ALA A 210 10.85 12.49 21.49
CA ALA A 210 10.83 11.52 20.41
C ALA A 210 12.21 11.45 19.71
N PRO A 211 12.79 10.25 19.48
CA PRO A 211 14.14 10.09 18.95
C PRO A 211 14.28 10.46 17.47
N THR A 212 13.17 10.73 16.76
CA THR A 212 13.15 11.01 15.33
C THR A 212 12.02 12.00 15.01
N ILE A 213 12.17 12.76 13.93
CA ILE A 213 11.10 13.62 13.43
C ILE A 213 10.02 12.74 12.81
N MET A 214 8.80 12.86 13.33
CA MET A 214 7.64 12.11 12.86
C MET A 214 7.15 12.67 11.52
N SER A 215 6.87 11.76 10.59
CA SER A 215 6.55 12.04 9.20
C SER A 215 5.04 12.05 8.94
N GLU A 216 4.50 10.90 8.54
CA GLU A 216 3.11 10.66 8.14
C GLU A 216 2.59 9.42 8.87
N ILE A 217 1.37 9.49 9.37
CA ILE A 217 0.64 8.35 9.92
C ILE A 217 0.06 7.58 8.74
N ILE A 218 0.35 6.28 8.67
CA ILE A 218 -0.25 5.38 7.69
C ILE A 218 -1.21 4.42 8.38
N TYR A 219 -2.37 4.16 7.78
CA TYR A 219 -3.50 3.46 8.41
C TYR A 219 -4.04 4.17 9.66
N GLN A 220 -5.02 3.56 10.33
CA GLN A 220 -5.72 4.20 11.44
C GLN A 220 -4.96 3.98 12.76
N PRO A 221 -4.62 5.07 13.50
CA PRO A 221 -4.00 4.97 14.82
C PRO A 221 -4.82 4.11 15.79
N LEU A 222 -4.13 3.49 16.74
CA LEU A 222 -4.74 2.67 17.76
C LEU A 222 -4.86 3.43 19.08
N PHE A 223 -6.09 3.54 19.57
CA PHE A 223 -6.38 3.88 20.96
C PHE A 223 -6.66 2.62 21.78
N HIS A 224 -5.97 2.45 22.91
CA HIS A 224 -6.27 1.40 23.88
C HIS A 224 -6.02 1.88 25.31
N GLY A 225 -7.11 2.10 26.05
CA GLY A 225 -7.06 2.75 27.35
C GLY A 225 -6.43 4.15 27.25
N ASN A 226 -5.38 4.40 28.04
CA ASN A 226 -4.63 5.66 28.04
C ASN A 226 -3.48 5.68 27.03
N ASN A 227 -3.44 4.75 26.08
CA ASN A 227 -2.36 4.61 25.11
C ASN A 227 -2.84 4.97 23.71
N LEU A 228 -1.94 5.61 22.96
CA LEU A 228 -2.10 5.92 21.55
C LEU A 228 -0.85 5.42 20.82
N ILE A 229 -1.07 4.57 19.82
CA ILE A 229 -0.01 3.97 19.02
C ILE A 229 -0.32 4.20 17.55
N TRP A 230 0.67 4.65 16.78
CA TRP A 230 0.56 4.69 15.32
C TRP A 230 1.88 4.32 14.66
N ASN A 231 1.78 3.79 13.46
CA ASN A 231 2.91 3.53 12.59
C ASN A 231 3.26 4.76 11.75
N ASP A 232 4.55 5.03 11.65
CA ASP A 232 5.12 6.15 10.90
C ASP A 232 5.71 5.66 9.57
N LYS A 233 5.30 6.30 8.47
CA LYS A 233 5.61 5.87 7.12
C LYS A 233 7.11 5.84 6.82
N LEU A 234 7.83 6.92 7.10
CA LEU A 234 9.25 7.05 6.74
C LEU A 234 10.18 6.47 7.80
N ALA A 235 9.77 6.47 9.06
CA ALA A 235 10.54 5.83 10.12
C ALA A 235 10.42 4.29 10.07
N GLU A 236 9.32 3.76 9.53
CA GLU A 236 9.01 2.31 9.44
C GLU A 236 8.90 1.63 10.81
N VAL A 237 8.48 2.39 11.82
CA VAL A 237 8.30 1.96 13.21
C VAL A 237 6.92 2.37 13.70
N ALA A 238 6.51 1.88 14.87
CA ALA A 238 5.37 2.42 15.59
C ALA A 238 5.81 3.30 16.76
N TYR A 239 5.15 4.45 16.95
CA TYR A 239 5.35 5.32 18.11
C TYR A 239 4.27 5.09 19.14
N HIS A 240 4.67 5.04 20.41
CA HIS A 240 3.78 4.84 21.54
C HIS A 240 3.75 6.08 22.42
N PHE A 241 2.56 6.62 22.60
CA PHE A 241 2.24 7.71 23.51
C PHE A 241 1.29 7.22 24.59
N ALA A 242 1.38 7.81 25.78
CA ALA A 242 0.41 7.60 26.84
C ALA A 242 0.00 8.91 27.50
N ILE A 243 -1.22 8.95 28.02
CA ILE A 243 -1.71 10.06 28.85
C ILE A 243 -1.59 9.74 30.33
N ASP A 244 -1.00 10.68 31.07
CA ASP A 244 -0.91 10.70 32.54
C ASP A 244 -1.41 12.06 33.06
N ASN A 245 -2.17 12.04 34.15
CA ASN A 245 -2.76 13.23 34.79
C ASN A 245 -1.73 14.33 35.15
N ALA A 246 -0.46 13.98 35.36
CA ALA A 246 0.59 14.93 35.70
C ALA A 246 1.30 15.55 34.48
N ARG A 247 1.37 14.84 33.35
CA ARG A 247 2.19 15.22 32.18
C ARG A 247 1.39 15.44 30.89
N GLY A 248 0.10 15.10 30.87
CA GLY A 248 -0.65 15.00 29.64
C GLY A 248 -0.14 13.85 28.77
N TRP A 249 -0.39 13.94 27.46
CA TRP A 249 0.14 12.95 26.52
C TRP A 249 1.63 13.15 26.32
N HIS A 250 2.39 12.08 26.46
CA HIS A 250 3.84 12.10 26.26
C HIS A 250 4.31 10.84 25.56
N PHE A 251 5.42 10.98 24.85
CA PHE A 251 6.10 9.88 24.20
C PHE A 251 6.65 8.87 25.23
N ILE A 252 6.38 7.58 25.01
CA ILE A 252 6.86 6.47 25.84
C ILE A 252 8.03 5.77 25.18
N SER A 253 7.82 5.29 23.95
CA SER A 253 8.84 4.49 23.25
C SER A 253 8.60 4.40 21.76
N THR A 254 9.66 4.07 21.04
CA THR A 254 9.59 3.53 19.68
C THR A 254 9.44 2.02 19.79
N LEU A 255 8.43 1.49 19.12
CA LEU A 255 8.16 0.07 19.04
C LEU A 255 8.70 -0.44 17.70
N GLU A 256 9.77 -1.21 17.77
CA GLU A 256 10.46 -1.80 16.64
C GLU A 256 10.99 -3.20 16.97
N VAL A 257 11.28 -3.97 15.91
CA VAL A 257 11.96 -5.27 16.05
C VAL A 257 13.44 -5.04 16.32
N ASP A 258 14.03 -5.86 17.20
CA ASP A 258 15.48 -5.85 17.39
C ASP A 258 16.23 -6.57 16.25
N SER A 259 17.57 -6.52 16.28
CA SER A 259 18.40 -7.13 15.22
C SER A 259 18.30 -8.65 15.15
N THR A 260 17.99 -9.32 16.26
CA THR A 260 17.79 -10.78 16.30
C THR A 260 16.43 -11.11 15.70
N GLN A 261 15.39 -10.38 16.10
CA GLN A 261 14.04 -10.49 15.57
C GLN A 261 13.99 -10.20 14.06
N ALA A 262 14.70 -9.18 13.59
CA ALA A 262 14.78 -8.82 12.17
C ALA A 262 15.44 -9.92 11.31
N ALA A 263 16.36 -10.71 11.88
CA ALA A 263 17.06 -11.78 11.19
C ALA A 263 16.35 -13.14 11.25
N THR A 264 15.22 -13.24 11.97
CA THR A 264 14.51 -14.52 12.26
C THR A 264 14.25 -15.37 11.02
N PHE A 265 13.93 -14.74 9.90
CA PHE A 265 13.51 -15.41 8.66
C PHE A 265 14.59 -15.40 7.57
N ALA A 266 15.85 -15.13 7.92
CA ALA A 266 16.96 -15.15 6.98
C ALA A 266 17.69 -16.50 7.01
N ASP A 267 17.33 -17.40 6.09
CA ASP A 267 18.01 -18.68 5.88
C ASP A 267 19.05 -18.57 4.76
N ILE A 268 20.04 -17.70 4.98
CA ILE A 268 21.18 -17.48 4.07
C ILE A 268 22.48 -17.32 4.86
N PRO A 269 23.66 -17.54 4.24
CA PRO A 269 24.93 -17.28 4.92
C PRO A 269 25.06 -15.83 5.41
N ALA A 270 25.58 -15.66 6.63
CA ALA A 270 25.70 -14.35 7.30
C ALA A 270 26.46 -13.29 6.48
N GLU A 271 27.41 -13.70 5.64
CA GLU A 271 28.12 -12.79 4.74
C GLU A 271 27.16 -12.10 3.75
N TYR A 272 26.23 -12.84 3.15
CA TYR A 272 25.24 -12.28 2.23
C TYR A 272 24.25 -11.39 2.97
N TYR A 273 23.73 -11.85 4.12
CA TYR A 273 22.83 -11.05 4.95
C TYR A 273 23.46 -9.70 5.35
N ASN A 274 24.70 -9.70 5.82
CA ASN A 274 25.42 -8.49 6.18
C ASN A 274 25.67 -7.55 4.99
N LYS A 275 25.94 -8.10 3.79
CA LYS A 275 26.03 -7.29 2.55
C LYS A 275 24.71 -6.62 2.21
N MET A 276 23.59 -7.33 2.35
CA MET A 276 22.25 -6.78 2.10
C MET A 276 21.86 -5.72 3.14
N LEU A 277 22.24 -5.90 4.41
CA LEU A 277 22.08 -4.87 5.45
C LEU A 277 22.86 -3.61 5.12
N ILE A 278 24.16 -3.73 4.80
CA ILE A 278 25.03 -2.58 4.49
C ILE A 278 24.55 -1.82 3.25
N SER A 279 23.94 -2.53 2.30
CA SER A 279 23.39 -1.92 1.08
C SER A 279 21.95 -1.43 1.24
N ASN A 280 21.37 -1.48 2.45
CA ASN A 280 20.01 -1.06 2.76
C ASN A 280 18.91 -1.78 1.95
N GLN A 281 19.15 -3.02 1.57
CA GLN A 281 18.19 -3.87 0.83
C GLN A 281 17.16 -4.56 1.75
N LEU A 282 17.43 -4.60 3.06
CA LEU A 282 16.56 -5.18 4.06
C LEU A 282 15.81 -4.07 4.80
N LYS A 283 14.48 -4.13 4.75
CA LYS A 283 13.58 -3.18 5.44
C LYS A 283 12.59 -3.94 6.30
N ASN A 284 12.37 -3.43 7.51
CA ASN A 284 11.39 -3.96 8.45
C ASN A 284 10.22 -2.99 8.47
N ILE A 285 9.08 -3.38 7.93
CA ILE A 285 7.97 -2.46 7.69
C ILE A 285 6.92 -2.66 8.78
N ALA A 286 6.80 -1.69 9.69
CA ALA A 286 5.69 -1.64 10.64
C ALA A 286 4.38 -1.27 9.94
N LEU A 287 3.30 -1.95 10.32
CA LEU A 287 1.95 -1.74 9.80
C LEU A 287 0.97 -1.43 10.95
N GLN A 288 -0.33 -1.44 10.66
CA GLN A 288 -1.35 -0.95 11.59
C GLN A 288 -1.39 -1.74 12.91
N PRO A 289 -1.16 -1.10 14.07
CA PRO A 289 -1.21 -1.77 15.36
C PRO A 289 -2.64 -2.21 15.72
N PHE A 290 -2.74 -3.26 16.55
CA PHE A 290 -4.02 -3.78 17.04
C PHE A 290 -3.95 -4.22 18.51
N VAL A 291 -5.12 -4.31 19.16
CA VAL A 291 -5.24 -4.80 20.54
C VAL A 291 -5.26 -6.31 20.54
N ILE A 292 -4.38 -6.94 21.32
CA ILE A 292 -4.43 -8.40 21.56
C ILE A 292 -5.37 -8.68 22.72
N ASP A 293 -5.12 -8.02 23.86
CA ASP A 293 -5.90 -8.12 25.10
C ASP A 293 -5.80 -6.81 25.92
N SER A 294 -6.20 -6.82 27.19
CA SER A 294 -6.19 -5.63 28.04
C SER A 294 -4.80 -5.03 28.30
N ASP A 295 -3.73 -5.84 28.29
CA ASP A 295 -2.35 -5.42 28.56
C ASP A 295 -1.47 -5.44 27.30
N LYS A 296 -1.82 -6.24 26.29
CA LYS A 296 -0.96 -6.48 25.13
C LYS A 296 -1.50 -5.84 23.85
N ILE A 297 -0.57 -5.28 23.09
CA ILE A 297 -0.79 -4.85 21.71
C ILE A 297 0.06 -5.68 20.76
N GLY A 298 -0.42 -5.83 19.53
CA GLY A 298 0.31 -6.41 18.42
C GLY A 298 0.66 -5.33 17.41
N ILE A 299 1.88 -5.37 16.89
CA ILE A 299 2.34 -4.51 15.79
C ILE A 299 2.66 -5.44 14.62
N PRO A 300 1.84 -5.48 13.57
CA PRO A 300 2.14 -6.26 12.40
C PRO A 300 3.40 -5.72 11.70
N TYR A 301 4.24 -6.64 11.25
CA TYR A 301 5.46 -6.39 10.51
C TYR A 301 5.49 -7.20 9.23
N SER A 302 6.00 -6.57 8.17
CA SER A 302 6.56 -7.28 7.01
C SER A 302 8.07 -7.36 7.19
N LEU A 303 8.58 -8.55 7.57
CA LEU A 303 10.02 -8.79 7.72
C LEU A 303 10.61 -9.49 6.48
N PRO A 304 11.90 -9.27 6.15
CA PRO A 304 12.54 -9.99 5.04
C PRO A 304 12.62 -11.48 5.35
N GLU A 305 12.14 -12.30 4.42
CA GLU A 305 12.40 -13.74 4.42
C GLU A 305 13.25 -14.11 3.22
N LEU A 306 14.37 -14.77 3.50
CA LEU A 306 15.48 -14.96 2.57
C LEU A 306 15.88 -16.44 2.55
N TRP A 307 16.12 -16.99 1.36
CA TRP A 307 16.66 -18.34 1.19
C TRP A 307 17.47 -18.45 -0.11
N MET A 308 18.38 -19.43 -0.15
CA MET A 308 19.17 -19.72 -1.36
C MET A 308 18.37 -20.60 -2.34
N ASP A 309 18.34 -20.25 -3.63
CA ASP A 309 17.88 -21.19 -4.67
C ASP A 309 18.98 -22.21 -5.07
N ALA A 310 18.60 -23.15 -5.93
CA ALA A 310 19.50 -24.18 -6.47
C ALA A 310 20.68 -23.64 -7.31
N ASN A 311 20.63 -22.38 -7.75
CA ASN A 311 21.65 -21.68 -8.53
C ASN A 311 22.48 -20.69 -7.69
N ASN A 312 22.35 -20.73 -6.36
CA ASN A 312 22.93 -19.77 -5.42
C ASN A 312 22.42 -18.32 -5.56
N GLY A 313 21.25 -18.12 -6.16
CA GLY A 313 20.51 -16.87 -6.09
C GLY A 313 19.87 -16.70 -4.71
N ILE A 314 19.77 -15.45 -4.26
CA ILE A 314 19.06 -15.10 -3.02
C ILE A 314 17.63 -14.78 -3.40
N ASN A 315 16.69 -15.55 -2.86
CA ASN A 315 15.28 -15.25 -2.95
C ASN A 315 14.85 -14.34 -1.81
N TYR A 316 13.79 -13.60 -2.05
CA TYR A 316 13.29 -12.59 -1.14
C TYR A 316 11.78 -12.57 -1.16
N ARG A 317 11.15 -12.61 0.03
CA ARG A 317 9.73 -12.30 0.16
C ARG A 317 9.41 -11.57 1.46
N ASN A 318 8.16 -11.13 1.55
CA ASN A 318 7.60 -10.53 2.75
C ASN A 318 7.06 -11.62 3.68
N LYS A 319 7.62 -11.73 4.89
CA LYS A 319 7.06 -12.59 5.94
C LYS A 319 6.10 -11.79 6.81
N PRO A 320 4.79 -12.12 6.83
CA PRO A 320 3.89 -11.66 7.88
C PRO A 320 4.35 -12.16 9.24
N CYS A 321 4.39 -11.24 10.18
CA CYS A 321 4.49 -11.53 11.60
C CYS A 321 3.92 -10.35 12.39
N TYR A 322 3.79 -10.49 13.70
CA TYR A 322 3.51 -9.35 14.56
C TYR A 322 4.34 -9.41 15.85
N LEU A 323 4.76 -8.23 16.29
CA LEU A 323 5.47 -8.03 17.53
C LEU A 323 4.45 -7.81 18.65
N VAL A 324 4.46 -8.68 19.64
CA VAL A 324 3.67 -8.55 20.87
C VAL A 324 4.44 -7.66 21.84
N LYS A 325 3.81 -6.61 22.36
CA LYS A 325 4.36 -5.73 23.40
C LYS A 325 3.37 -5.62 24.55
N SER A 326 3.88 -5.74 25.78
CA SER A 326 3.11 -5.40 26.98
C SER A 326 3.15 -3.90 27.21
N LEU A 327 2.00 -3.32 27.56
CA LEU A 327 1.86 -1.92 27.90
C LEU A 327 2.32 -1.62 29.33
N THR A 328 2.48 -2.65 30.17
CA THR A 328 2.94 -2.50 31.56
C THR A 328 4.38 -2.98 31.79
N ASP A 329 4.90 -3.90 30.96
CA ASP A 329 6.29 -4.40 31.01
C ASP A 329 6.98 -4.25 29.64
N SER A 330 7.72 -3.16 29.47
CA SER A 330 8.41 -2.82 28.21
C SER A 330 9.55 -3.78 27.84
N THR A 331 9.99 -4.64 28.76
CA THR A 331 11.07 -5.61 28.52
C THR A 331 10.60 -6.88 27.81
N ARG A 332 9.29 -7.15 27.83
CA ARG A 332 8.71 -8.31 27.18
C ARG A 332 8.33 -7.99 25.74
N SER A 333 8.98 -8.66 24.81
CA SER A 333 8.56 -8.68 23.42
C SER A 333 8.74 -10.05 22.80
N GLU A 334 7.74 -10.45 22.04
CA GLU A 334 7.70 -11.73 21.35
C GLU A 334 7.29 -11.48 19.90
N LEU A 335 7.98 -12.13 18.97
CA LEU A 335 7.66 -12.06 17.55
C LEU A 335 6.89 -13.33 17.16
N ILE A 336 5.67 -13.17 16.69
CA ILE A 336 4.82 -14.29 16.27
C ILE A 336 4.72 -14.29 14.74
N PRO A 337 5.24 -15.32 14.04
CA PRO A 337 5.09 -15.44 12.59
C PRO A 337 3.65 -15.81 12.23
N LEU A 338 3.19 -15.44 11.02
CA LEU A 338 2.08 -16.14 10.40
C LEU A 338 2.62 -17.20 9.45
N ASN A 339 2.22 -18.44 9.68
CA ASN A 339 2.63 -19.61 8.95
C ASN A 339 1.60 -19.92 7.87
N TYR A 340 2.10 -20.04 6.64
CA TYR A 340 1.31 -20.37 5.46
C TYR A 340 2.09 -21.38 4.62
N ASP A 341 1.37 -22.18 3.84
CA ASP A 341 1.96 -23.16 2.94
C ASP A 341 2.56 -22.45 1.72
N TYR A 342 3.73 -22.89 1.30
CA TYR A 342 4.43 -22.35 0.13
C TYR A 342 3.73 -22.71 -1.17
N GLU A 343 3.01 -23.82 -1.19
CA GLU A 343 2.22 -24.29 -2.33
C GLU A 343 0.80 -23.70 -2.33
N ASP A 344 0.49 -22.83 -1.37
CA ASP A 344 -0.81 -22.19 -1.25
C ASP A 344 -1.07 -21.23 -2.41
N LYS A 345 -2.30 -21.22 -2.93
CA LYS A 345 -2.72 -20.27 -3.97
C LYS A 345 -3.07 -18.91 -3.40
N PHE A 346 -2.76 -18.62 -2.14
CA PHE A 346 -3.16 -17.41 -1.44
C PHE A 346 -1.96 -16.65 -0.87
N PHE A 347 -2.09 -15.34 -0.91
CA PHE A 347 -1.18 -14.35 -0.38
C PHE A 347 -1.91 -13.51 0.67
N TYR A 348 -1.18 -13.07 1.69
CA TYR A 348 -1.71 -12.24 2.76
C TYR A 348 -1.13 -10.85 2.57
N PRO A 349 -1.81 -9.92 1.88
CA PRO A 349 -1.26 -8.59 1.58
C PRO A 349 -1.30 -7.67 2.81
N HIS A 350 -0.45 -6.62 2.78
CA HIS A 350 -0.58 -5.37 3.54
C HIS A 350 -1.19 -5.56 4.94
N PHE A 351 -0.54 -6.39 5.76
CA PHE A 351 -1.07 -7.10 6.94
C PHE A 351 -1.89 -6.26 7.94
N TYR A 352 -3.11 -5.92 7.55
CA TYR A 352 -4.17 -5.48 8.44
C TYR A 352 -4.51 -6.68 9.33
N MET A 353 -4.17 -6.59 10.61
CA MET A 353 -4.41 -7.67 11.58
C MET A 353 -5.36 -7.18 12.67
N LYS A 354 -6.29 -8.03 13.08
CA LYS A 354 -7.21 -7.77 14.19
C LYS A 354 -7.38 -9.01 15.06
N SER A 355 -7.55 -8.78 16.35
CA SER A 355 -7.80 -9.84 17.33
C SER A 355 -9.25 -10.33 17.26
N ASN A 356 -9.43 -11.65 17.32
CA ASN A 356 -10.73 -12.32 17.35
C ASN A 356 -10.71 -13.48 18.36
N GLY A 357 -10.90 -13.19 19.65
CA GLY A 357 -10.82 -14.24 20.68
C GLY A 357 -9.41 -14.81 20.79
N ASP A 358 -9.23 -16.08 20.42
CA ASP A 358 -7.91 -16.75 20.40
C ASP A 358 -7.23 -16.69 19.03
N ASP A 359 -7.84 -16.01 18.05
CA ASP A 359 -7.37 -15.94 16.66
C ASP A 359 -6.93 -14.52 16.26
N ILE A 360 -6.12 -14.42 15.20
CA ILE A 360 -5.84 -13.20 14.45
C ILE A 360 -6.50 -13.27 13.08
N VAL A 361 -7.28 -12.26 12.73
CA VAL A 361 -7.86 -12.09 11.41
C VAL A 361 -6.96 -11.20 10.55
N VAL A 362 -6.73 -11.62 9.31
CA VAL A 362 -5.87 -10.94 8.33
C VAL A 362 -6.56 -10.90 6.97
N GLY A 363 -6.28 -9.86 6.16
CA GLY A 363 -6.65 -9.85 4.76
C GLY A 363 -6.00 -10.99 3.96
N VAL A 364 -6.70 -11.55 2.98
CA VAL A 364 -6.17 -12.59 2.08
C VAL A 364 -6.59 -12.33 0.65
N GLN A 365 -5.71 -12.66 -0.29
CA GLN A 365 -5.93 -12.56 -1.73
C GLN A 365 -5.44 -13.83 -2.41
N ARG A 366 -6.12 -14.26 -3.47
CA ARG A 366 -5.59 -15.33 -4.32
C ARG A 366 -4.41 -14.81 -5.15
N LEU A 367 -3.41 -15.66 -5.41
CA LEU A 367 -2.29 -15.41 -6.32
C LEU A 367 -2.79 -15.35 -7.77
N THR A 368 -3.33 -14.20 -8.14
CA THR A 368 -3.83 -13.87 -9.47
C THR A 368 -3.85 -12.35 -9.64
N TRP A 369 -4.23 -11.88 -10.82
CA TRP A 369 -4.43 -10.46 -11.08
C TRP A 369 -5.35 -9.82 -10.01
N PRO A 370 -4.99 -8.63 -9.48
CA PRO A 370 -3.97 -7.71 -9.96
C PRO A 370 -2.55 -7.91 -9.38
N LEU A 371 -2.30 -8.98 -8.61
CA LEU A 371 -0.95 -9.27 -8.15
C LEU A 371 -0.04 -9.45 -9.38
N ILE A 372 1.23 -9.05 -9.23
CA ILE A 372 2.24 -9.17 -10.29
C ILE A 372 2.62 -10.66 -10.39
N TYR A 373 1.77 -11.40 -11.09
CA TYR A 373 1.90 -12.81 -11.41
C TYR A 373 1.79 -12.96 -12.93
N ASP A 374 2.56 -13.89 -13.50
CA ASP A 374 2.58 -14.04 -14.95
C ASP A 374 1.20 -14.51 -15.42
N LYS A 375 0.68 -13.84 -16.46
CA LYS A 375 -0.66 -14.08 -16.99
C LYS A 375 -0.85 -15.55 -17.35
N GLU A 376 0.19 -16.13 -17.94
CA GLU A 376 0.25 -17.49 -18.44
C GLU A 376 0.03 -18.52 -17.31
N ASP A 377 0.34 -18.18 -16.06
CA ASP A 377 0.22 -19.09 -14.92
C ASP A 377 -1.24 -19.30 -14.46
N TYR A 378 -2.14 -18.35 -14.73
CA TYR A 378 -3.54 -18.42 -14.26
C TYR A 378 -4.59 -18.26 -15.34
N MET A 379 -4.25 -17.77 -16.54
CA MET A 379 -5.27 -17.45 -17.56
C MET A 379 -6.10 -18.66 -18.03
N HIS A 380 -5.58 -19.88 -17.86
CA HIS A 380 -6.25 -21.13 -18.23
C HIS A 380 -6.88 -21.89 -17.05
N ASP A 381 -6.78 -21.36 -15.82
CA ASP A 381 -7.42 -21.90 -14.63
C ASP A 381 -8.65 -21.05 -14.26
N ALA A 382 -9.85 -21.61 -14.37
CA ALA A 382 -11.09 -20.90 -14.06
C ALA A 382 -11.16 -20.45 -12.58
N GLU A 383 -10.56 -21.20 -11.65
CA GLU A 383 -10.51 -20.85 -10.23
C GLU A 383 -9.65 -19.62 -9.96
N SER A 384 -8.65 -19.40 -10.81
CA SER A 384 -7.63 -18.38 -10.64
C SER A 384 -7.74 -17.25 -11.67
N ASN A 385 -8.70 -17.27 -12.59
CA ASN A 385 -8.85 -16.26 -13.64
C ASN A 385 -10.02 -15.30 -13.36
N PRO A 386 -9.79 -14.08 -12.82
CA PRO A 386 -10.85 -13.12 -12.50
C PRO A 386 -11.56 -12.57 -13.74
N PHE A 387 -11.08 -12.87 -14.95
CA PHE A 387 -11.75 -12.49 -16.20
C PHE A 387 -12.79 -13.53 -16.65
N ASN A 388 -12.86 -14.69 -16.00
CA ASN A 388 -13.92 -15.70 -16.17
C ASN A 388 -15.04 -15.47 -15.14
N ASP A 389 -16.30 -15.76 -15.49
CA ASP A 389 -17.42 -15.72 -14.53
C ASP A 389 -17.37 -16.89 -13.53
N GLU A 390 -16.85 -18.05 -13.94
CA GLU A 390 -16.73 -19.23 -13.07
C GLU A 390 -15.89 -18.95 -11.82
N PHE A 391 -14.88 -18.08 -11.93
CA PHE A 391 -14.08 -17.58 -10.82
C PHE A 391 -14.93 -17.08 -9.64
N TYR A 392 -16.05 -16.40 -9.95
CA TYR A 392 -16.95 -15.81 -8.96
C TYR A 392 -18.09 -16.74 -8.57
N ASP A 393 -18.59 -17.55 -9.52
CA ASP A 393 -19.81 -18.32 -9.33
C ASP A 393 -19.57 -19.73 -8.78
N CYS A 394 -18.41 -20.32 -9.09
CA CYS A 394 -18.12 -21.72 -8.82
C CYS A 394 -17.05 -21.93 -7.75
N TYR A 395 -16.26 -20.90 -7.44
CA TYR A 395 -15.11 -21.00 -6.54
C TYR A 395 -15.20 -19.99 -5.40
N SER A 396 -14.70 -20.39 -4.23
CA SER A 396 -14.61 -19.48 -3.09
C SER A 396 -13.46 -18.49 -3.29
N GLN A 397 -13.78 -17.21 -3.11
CA GLN A 397 -12.84 -16.09 -3.19
C GLN A 397 -12.83 -15.34 -1.86
N PRO A 398 -12.24 -15.93 -0.80
CA PRO A 398 -12.20 -15.32 0.51
C PRO A 398 -11.35 -14.05 0.47
N ALA A 399 -11.70 -13.10 1.32
CA ALA A 399 -10.97 -11.83 1.47
C ALA A 399 -10.42 -11.65 2.89
N LEU A 400 -10.77 -12.54 3.83
CA LEU A 400 -10.21 -12.62 5.18
C LEU A 400 -9.74 -14.06 5.49
N ALA A 401 -8.77 -14.18 6.39
CA ALA A 401 -8.26 -15.44 6.92
C ALA A 401 -8.07 -15.34 8.44
N SER A 402 -8.30 -16.45 9.14
CA SER A 402 -8.08 -16.58 10.58
C SER A 402 -6.83 -17.42 10.84
N PHE A 403 -5.99 -16.96 11.76
CA PHE A 403 -4.76 -17.62 12.20
C PHE A 403 -4.77 -17.81 13.72
N ASP A 404 -4.23 -18.93 14.20
CA ASP A 404 -4.05 -19.16 15.62
C ASP A 404 -3.05 -18.16 16.23
N LYS A 405 -3.39 -17.54 17.36
CA LYS A 405 -2.49 -16.56 18.01
C LYS A 405 -1.21 -17.18 18.55
N GLN A 406 -1.24 -18.44 18.98
CA GLN A 406 -0.13 -19.07 19.70
C GLN A 406 0.99 -19.48 18.75
N ASP A 407 0.64 -20.09 17.61
CA ASP A 407 1.63 -20.64 16.68
C ASP A 407 1.56 -20.05 15.27
N GLY A 408 0.59 -19.18 15.00
CA GLY A 408 0.44 -18.52 13.72
C GLY A 408 -0.02 -19.42 12.59
N THR A 409 -0.56 -20.61 12.88
CA THR A 409 -1.07 -21.53 11.85
C THR A 409 -2.41 -21.03 11.31
N ILE A 410 -2.62 -21.16 10.00
CA ILE A 410 -3.91 -20.85 9.39
C ILE A 410 -5.00 -21.82 9.88
N LEU A 411 -6.13 -21.26 10.30
CA LEU A 411 -7.30 -22.01 10.75
C LEU A 411 -8.31 -22.18 9.62
N TYR A 412 -8.71 -21.08 8.98
CA TYR A 412 -9.68 -21.06 7.87
C TYR A 412 -9.66 -19.71 7.14
N ARG A 413 -10.34 -19.64 5.98
CA ARG A 413 -10.54 -18.42 5.20
C ARG A 413 -12.04 -18.16 5.03
N PHE A 414 -12.43 -16.88 5.01
CA PHE A 414 -13.83 -16.47 4.99
C PHE A 414 -14.02 -15.10 4.31
N GLY A 415 -15.29 -14.72 4.13
CA GLY A 415 -15.68 -13.46 3.51
C GLY A 415 -15.73 -13.57 1.99
N ALA A 416 -16.04 -12.47 1.32
CA ALA A 416 -16.26 -12.46 -0.12
C ALA A 416 -15.70 -11.18 -0.76
N LEU A 417 -15.43 -11.28 -2.06
CA LEU A 417 -15.13 -10.12 -2.90
C LEU A 417 -16.31 -9.13 -2.93
N PRO A 418 -16.05 -7.83 -3.20
CA PRO A 418 -17.10 -6.83 -3.35
C PRO A 418 -18.12 -7.24 -4.41
N SER A 419 -19.38 -6.88 -4.17
CA SER A 419 -20.53 -7.21 -5.01
C SER A 419 -20.40 -6.80 -6.49
N PHE A 420 -19.63 -5.75 -6.79
CA PHE A 420 -19.37 -5.29 -8.15
C PHE A 420 -18.24 -6.05 -8.87
N ALA A 421 -17.38 -6.77 -8.15
CA ALA A 421 -16.12 -7.31 -8.67
C ALA A 421 -16.31 -8.24 -9.87
N LYS A 422 -17.39 -9.04 -9.86
CA LYS A 422 -17.75 -9.90 -11.00
C LYS A 422 -18.04 -9.11 -12.27
N LYS A 423 -18.82 -8.03 -12.15
CA LYS A 423 -19.24 -7.22 -13.30
C LYS A 423 -18.06 -6.48 -13.93
N THR A 424 -17.18 -5.97 -13.09
CA THR A 424 -16.02 -5.16 -13.48
C THR A 424 -14.78 -5.99 -13.78
N LYS A 425 -14.79 -7.30 -13.48
CA LYS A 425 -13.63 -8.19 -13.59
C LYS A 425 -12.41 -7.68 -12.82
N THR A 426 -12.67 -7.03 -11.68
CA THR A 426 -11.62 -6.39 -10.88
C THR A 426 -10.94 -7.35 -9.89
N GLY A 427 -11.31 -8.65 -9.88
CA GLY A 427 -10.69 -9.64 -8.99
C GLY A 427 -10.54 -9.11 -7.56
N TYR A 428 -9.30 -9.12 -7.06
CA TYR A 428 -8.93 -8.62 -5.73
C TYR A 428 -8.52 -7.13 -5.68
N SER A 429 -8.54 -6.37 -6.78
CA SER A 429 -8.10 -4.96 -6.85
C SER A 429 -8.76 -4.02 -5.84
N PHE A 430 -10.00 -4.31 -5.46
CA PHE A 430 -10.79 -3.52 -4.52
C PHE A 430 -11.32 -4.37 -3.36
N ALA A 431 -10.63 -5.45 -3.01
CA ALA A 431 -11.04 -6.41 -1.98
C ALA A 431 -10.60 -6.02 -0.56
N ASP A 432 -10.48 -4.73 -0.28
CA ASP A 432 -10.13 -4.25 1.06
C ASP A 432 -11.27 -4.60 2.03
N MET A 433 -10.92 -5.27 3.12
CA MET A 433 -11.84 -5.72 4.15
C MET A 433 -11.44 -5.15 5.51
N LEU A 434 -12.45 -4.83 6.32
CA LEU A 434 -12.28 -4.41 7.71
C LEU A 434 -12.80 -5.47 8.66
N PHE A 435 -12.26 -5.49 9.87
CA PHE A 435 -12.67 -6.43 10.91
C PHE A 435 -12.63 -5.78 12.30
N ASP A 436 -13.56 -6.17 13.16
CA ASP A 436 -13.56 -5.91 14.59
C ASP A 436 -14.32 -7.03 15.32
N SER A 437 -14.15 -7.12 16.64
CA SER A 437 -14.92 -8.03 17.47
C SER A 437 -15.50 -7.30 18.68
N TYR A 438 -16.70 -7.69 19.09
CA TYR A 438 -17.37 -7.16 20.27
C TYR A 438 -18.20 -8.25 20.95
N GLY A 439 -17.87 -8.58 22.20
CA GLY A 439 -18.46 -9.73 22.88
C GLY A 439 -18.22 -11.01 22.07
N ASP A 440 -19.26 -11.82 21.88
CA ASP A 440 -19.19 -13.10 21.15
C ASP A 440 -19.41 -12.98 19.64
N GLU A 441 -19.36 -11.77 19.10
CA GLU A 441 -19.62 -11.48 17.70
C GLU A 441 -18.40 -10.89 16.99
N ALA A 442 -18.25 -11.27 15.73
CA ALA A 442 -17.36 -10.65 14.78
C ALA A 442 -18.14 -9.68 13.90
N VAL A 443 -17.51 -8.57 13.54
CA VAL A 443 -18.03 -7.57 12.62
C VAL A 443 -17.01 -7.35 11.53
N TYR A 444 -17.41 -7.52 10.27
CA TYR A 444 -16.52 -7.36 9.13
C TYR A 444 -17.22 -6.64 8.00
N ALA A 445 -16.46 -5.93 7.17
CA ALA A 445 -17.04 -5.09 6.13
C ALA A 445 -16.20 -5.11 4.85
N SER A 446 -16.87 -4.99 3.71
CA SER A 446 -16.22 -4.72 2.42
C SER A 446 -16.11 -3.21 2.24
N ALA A 447 -14.87 -2.74 2.08
CA ALA A 447 -14.57 -1.32 2.19
C ALA A 447 -15.18 -0.47 1.09
N TYR A 448 -15.20 -0.96 -0.15
CA TYR A 448 -15.58 -0.18 -1.33
C TYR A 448 -17.05 -0.29 -1.72
N ASP A 449 -17.76 -1.34 -1.32
CA ASP A 449 -19.20 -1.45 -1.56
C ASP A 449 -20.07 -1.12 -0.34
N GLY A 450 -19.44 -0.92 0.83
CA GLY A 450 -20.12 -0.49 2.05
C GLY A 450 -20.89 -1.60 2.77
N SER A 451 -20.79 -2.86 2.32
CA SER A 451 -21.45 -4.00 2.97
C SER A 451 -20.82 -4.28 4.32
N VAL A 452 -21.65 -4.50 5.34
CA VAL A 452 -21.22 -4.78 6.71
C VAL A 452 -21.96 -6.02 7.22
N TYR A 453 -21.22 -6.92 7.86
CA TYR A 453 -21.70 -8.22 8.31
C TYR A 453 -21.43 -8.39 9.80
N ILE A 454 -22.40 -8.94 10.53
CA ILE A 454 -22.23 -9.41 11.91
C ILE A 454 -22.49 -10.91 11.96
N SER A 455 -21.58 -11.68 12.54
CA SER A 455 -21.73 -13.13 12.74
C SER A 455 -21.26 -13.52 14.14
N PRO A 456 -21.81 -14.59 14.76
CA PRO A 456 -21.18 -15.20 15.93
C PRO A 456 -19.76 -15.66 15.57
N ARG A 457 -18.80 -15.49 16.49
CA ARG A 457 -17.38 -15.78 16.23
C ARG A 457 -17.10 -17.23 15.82
N GLU A 458 -17.89 -18.16 16.32
CA GLU A 458 -17.77 -19.60 16.04
C GLU A 458 -18.41 -20.04 14.70
N SER A 459 -19.11 -19.13 14.01
CA SER A 459 -19.83 -19.41 12.76
C SER A 459 -19.59 -18.33 11.71
N LEU A 460 -18.34 -17.90 11.57
CA LEU A 460 -17.93 -17.00 10.49
C LEU A 460 -18.32 -17.60 9.12
N ASP A 461 -18.78 -16.74 8.22
CA ASP A 461 -19.28 -17.10 6.88
C ASP A 461 -20.56 -17.96 6.82
N CYS A 462 -21.19 -18.26 7.96
CA CYS A 462 -22.53 -18.86 7.96
C CYS A 462 -23.57 -17.83 7.50
N ALA A 463 -24.06 -17.96 6.26
CA ALA A 463 -25.06 -17.06 5.69
C ALA A 463 -26.36 -17.00 6.50
N ASP A 464 -26.79 -18.11 7.10
CA ASP A 464 -28.00 -18.17 7.94
C ASP A 464 -27.78 -17.60 9.35
N CYS A 465 -26.53 -17.49 9.78
CA CYS A 465 -26.16 -17.04 11.12
C CYS A 465 -25.77 -15.57 11.16
N ARG A 466 -25.65 -14.91 9.99
CA ARG A 466 -25.16 -13.54 9.88
C ARG A 466 -26.30 -12.53 9.74
N ARG A 467 -26.00 -11.29 10.13
CA ARG A 467 -26.85 -10.11 9.90
C ARG A 467 -26.13 -9.16 8.96
N ASP A 468 -26.85 -8.72 7.94
CA ASP A 468 -26.31 -7.88 6.86
C ASP A 468 -26.78 -6.44 7.04
N TYR A 469 -25.85 -5.49 6.90
CA TYR A 469 -26.06 -4.05 6.97
C TYR A 469 -25.32 -3.37 5.81
N SER A 470 -25.62 -2.09 5.59
CA SER A 470 -24.95 -1.27 4.58
C SER A 470 -24.59 0.09 5.18
N ALA A 471 -23.30 0.41 5.20
CA ALA A 471 -22.80 1.73 5.57
C ALA A 471 -23.14 2.77 4.49
N PHE A 472 -23.07 2.39 3.23
CA PHE A 472 -23.48 3.20 2.09
C PHE A 472 -23.79 2.31 0.90
N ASP A 473 -24.61 2.80 -0.03
CA ASP A 473 -24.98 2.01 -1.20
C ASP A 473 -24.18 2.41 -2.44
N ILE A 474 -23.88 1.43 -3.28
CA ILE A 474 -23.31 1.59 -4.60
C ILE A 474 -24.30 1.11 -5.67
N ASP A 475 -24.42 1.87 -6.76
CA ASP A 475 -25.27 1.49 -7.88
C ASP A 475 -24.46 0.66 -8.89
N ILE A 476 -24.49 -0.67 -8.69
CA ILE A 476 -23.77 -1.63 -9.56
C ILE A 476 -24.22 -1.51 -11.02
N SER A 477 -25.42 -1.00 -11.31
CA SER A 477 -25.90 -0.83 -12.69
C SER A 477 -25.06 0.18 -13.48
N LYS A 478 -24.43 1.15 -12.81
CA LYS A 478 -23.59 2.20 -13.44
C LYS A 478 -22.21 1.71 -13.87
N PHE A 479 -21.71 0.63 -13.29
CA PHE A 479 -20.40 0.07 -13.63
C PHE A 479 -20.43 -0.51 -15.05
N ALA A 480 -19.40 -0.25 -15.84
CA ALA A 480 -19.24 -0.87 -17.14
C ALA A 480 -18.64 -2.29 -17.00
N THR A 481 -18.97 -3.15 -17.96
CA THR A 481 -18.24 -4.41 -18.16
C THR A 481 -17.04 -4.11 -19.06
N PRO A 482 -15.82 -4.54 -18.68
CA PRO A 482 -14.63 -4.31 -19.49
C PRO A 482 -14.71 -5.00 -20.85
N ASP A 483 -14.07 -4.41 -21.87
CA ASP A 483 -13.80 -5.12 -23.12
C ASP A 483 -12.79 -6.23 -22.85
N THR A 484 -12.97 -7.37 -23.51
CA THR A 484 -12.02 -8.48 -23.49
C THR A 484 -10.59 -8.08 -23.90
N THR A 485 -10.42 -7.02 -24.70
CA THR A 485 -9.09 -6.48 -25.05
C THR A 485 -8.37 -5.82 -23.89
N ASP A 486 -9.09 -5.38 -22.86
CA ASP A 486 -8.53 -4.78 -21.64
C ASP A 486 -8.17 -5.82 -20.57
N PHE A 487 -8.56 -7.08 -20.76
CA PHE A 487 -8.27 -8.14 -19.80
C PHE A 487 -6.77 -8.23 -19.53
N TYR A 488 -6.42 -8.55 -18.28
CA TYR A 488 -5.05 -8.64 -17.80
C TYR A 488 -4.29 -7.30 -17.79
N THR A 489 -4.98 -6.17 -17.92
CA THR A 489 -4.40 -4.82 -17.81
C THR A 489 -5.06 -4.01 -16.69
N TYR A 490 -4.39 -2.95 -16.25
CA TYR A 490 -4.96 -2.00 -15.27
C TYR A 490 -6.11 -1.15 -15.85
N ASN A 491 -6.40 -1.23 -17.16
CA ASN A 491 -7.55 -0.52 -17.73
C ASN A 491 -8.88 -1.01 -17.13
N CYS A 492 -8.98 -2.28 -16.73
CA CYS A 492 -10.17 -2.81 -16.05
C CYS A 492 -10.48 -2.06 -14.75
N ASN A 493 -9.45 -1.66 -13.99
CA ASN A 493 -9.65 -0.88 -12.76
C ASN A 493 -10.23 0.51 -13.07
N SER A 494 -9.78 1.14 -14.15
CA SER A 494 -10.21 2.49 -14.55
C SER A 494 -11.71 2.61 -14.83
N LEU A 495 -12.39 1.50 -15.14
CA LEU A 495 -13.84 1.46 -15.35
C LEU A 495 -14.64 1.46 -14.04
N ALA A 496 -14.04 0.95 -12.96
CA ALA A 496 -14.67 0.88 -11.64
C ALA A 496 -14.35 2.14 -10.81
N GLU A 497 -13.10 2.62 -10.84
CA GLU A 497 -12.58 3.75 -10.07
C GLU A 497 -13.50 4.99 -9.97
N PRO A 498 -14.17 5.45 -11.05
CA PRO A 498 -15.02 6.64 -10.99
C PRO A 498 -16.19 6.52 -9.99
N TYR A 499 -16.64 5.29 -9.74
CA TYR A 499 -17.77 4.99 -8.86
C TYR A 499 -17.35 4.63 -7.43
N LEU A 500 -16.04 4.41 -7.21
CA LEU A 500 -15.45 4.04 -5.92
C LEU A 500 -14.92 5.29 -5.19
N SER A 501 -15.79 6.29 -5.02
CA SER A 501 -15.48 7.54 -4.32
C SER A 501 -15.59 7.46 -2.79
N ARG A 502 -15.95 6.29 -2.26
CA ARG A 502 -16.12 6.02 -0.84
C ARG A 502 -15.38 4.74 -0.48
N LYS A 503 -14.69 4.76 0.64
CA LYS A 503 -14.02 3.58 1.21
C LYS A 503 -14.17 3.59 2.73
N LEU A 504 -14.63 2.49 3.32
CA LEU A 504 -14.51 2.30 4.75
C LEU A 504 -13.05 2.03 5.10
N VAL A 505 -12.53 2.71 6.13
CA VAL A 505 -11.14 2.55 6.58
C VAL A 505 -11.03 2.11 8.04
N ASP A 506 -12.10 2.22 8.84
CA ASP A 506 -12.17 1.61 10.17
C ASP A 506 -13.59 1.17 10.48
N ILE A 507 -13.70 0.16 11.33
CA ILE A 507 -14.97 -0.33 11.86
C ILE A 507 -14.81 -0.67 13.34
N LYS A 508 -15.80 -0.31 14.14
CA LYS A 508 -15.92 -0.77 15.52
C LYS A 508 -17.37 -1.05 15.87
N ALA A 509 -17.61 -2.05 16.68
CA ALA A 509 -18.93 -2.31 17.24
C ALA A 509 -18.99 -2.01 18.73
N ASP A 510 -20.17 -1.58 19.18
CA ASP A 510 -20.58 -1.58 20.57
C ASP A 510 -21.88 -2.39 20.75
N LYS A 511 -22.48 -2.34 21.94
CA LYS A 511 -23.70 -3.08 22.26
C LYS A 511 -24.91 -2.72 21.37
N ARG A 512 -24.99 -1.49 20.87
CA ARG A 512 -26.16 -0.95 20.15
C ARG A 512 -25.88 -0.60 18.71
N HIS A 513 -24.65 -0.24 18.36
CA HIS A 513 -24.31 0.31 17.06
C HIS A 513 -23.08 -0.34 16.43
N ILE A 514 -23.02 -0.22 15.11
CA ILE A 514 -21.80 -0.39 14.32
C ILE A 514 -21.34 0.99 13.90
N HIS A 515 -20.07 1.27 14.08
CA HIS A 515 -19.43 2.54 13.84
C HIS A 515 -18.45 2.36 12.69
N CYS A 516 -18.59 3.15 11.64
CA CYS A 516 -17.71 3.09 10.48
C CYS A 516 -17.06 4.44 10.24
N LEU A 517 -15.77 4.42 9.91
CA LEU A 517 -15.04 5.56 9.39
C LEU A 517 -14.97 5.43 7.87
N MET A 518 -15.57 6.40 7.17
CA MET A 518 -15.58 6.44 5.71
C MET A 518 -14.69 7.57 5.21
N ARG A 519 -13.75 7.22 4.33
CA ARG A 519 -12.95 8.15 3.55
C ARG A 519 -13.66 8.48 2.25
N LEU A 520 -13.74 9.77 1.90
CA LEU A 520 -14.15 10.21 0.57
C LEU A 520 -12.91 10.29 -0.31
N CYS A 521 -12.67 9.22 -1.06
CA CYS A 521 -11.38 8.99 -1.66
C CYS A 521 -11.18 9.94 -2.86
N SER A 522 -10.07 10.65 -2.89
CA SER A 522 -9.62 11.47 -4.02
C SER A 522 -8.75 10.67 -5.00
N ASP A 523 -7.91 9.76 -4.50
CA ASP A 523 -7.10 8.83 -5.28
C ASP A 523 -6.85 7.50 -4.54
N ALA A 524 -5.80 6.75 -4.88
CA ALA A 524 -5.43 5.49 -4.21
C ALA A 524 -4.76 5.69 -2.83
N PHE A 525 -4.12 6.84 -2.58
CA PHE A 525 -3.35 7.11 -1.37
C PHE A 525 -4.15 7.84 -0.32
N GLU A 526 -4.09 7.37 0.92
CA GLU A 526 -4.71 8.12 2.01
C GLU A 526 -3.98 9.46 2.21
N ARG A 527 -4.72 10.57 2.12
CA ARG A 527 -4.19 11.93 2.33
C ARG A 527 -5.11 12.66 3.30
N PRO A 528 -4.97 12.40 4.61
CA PRO A 528 -5.91 12.92 5.61
C PRO A 528 -6.08 14.45 5.59
N ASP A 529 -5.06 15.19 5.15
CA ASP A 529 -5.05 16.65 5.03
C ASP A 529 -5.79 17.20 3.81
N LEU A 530 -5.95 16.39 2.75
CA LEU A 530 -6.59 16.79 1.50
C LEU A 530 -7.98 16.16 1.31
N GLU A 531 -8.32 15.18 2.13
CA GLU A 531 -9.52 14.35 1.96
C GLU A 531 -10.56 14.58 3.05
N GLU A 532 -11.81 14.38 2.67
CA GLU A 532 -12.93 14.41 3.61
C GLU A 532 -13.16 13.03 4.23
N TYR A 533 -13.47 13.02 5.52
CA TYR A 533 -13.88 11.83 6.26
C TYR A 533 -15.28 12.03 6.81
N ARG A 534 -16.01 10.93 6.90
CA ARG A 534 -17.36 10.85 7.46
C ARG A 534 -17.43 9.74 8.48
N TYR A 535 -18.25 9.96 9.49
CA TYR A 535 -18.55 9.00 10.53
C TYR A 535 -19.96 8.46 10.33
N ILE A 536 -20.09 7.14 10.26
CA ILE A 536 -21.37 6.46 10.05
C ILE A 536 -21.69 5.64 11.29
N ILE A 537 -22.92 5.76 11.80
CA ILE A 537 -23.45 4.94 12.88
C ILE A 537 -24.62 4.14 12.33
N ILE A 538 -24.61 2.82 12.52
CA ILE A 538 -25.67 1.90 12.13
C ILE A 538 -26.26 1.27 13.39
N ASP A 539 -27.56 1.43 13.61
CA ASP A 539 -28.27 0.76 14.71
C ASP A 539 -28.39 -0.75 14.45
N ARG A 540 -27.92 -1.57 15.39
CA ARG A 540 -27.82 -3.03 15.25
C ARG A 540 -29.17 -3.75 15.35
N MET A 541 -30.23 -3.07 15.77
CA MET A 541 -31.57 -3.65 15.92
C MET A 541 -32.44 -3.35 14.70
N THR A 542 -32.29 -2.15 14.14
CA THR A 542 -33.14 -1.61 13.08
C THR A 542 -32.45 -1.53 11.72
N GLY A 543 -31.12 -1.51 11.70
CA GLY A 543 -30.31 -1.27 10.49
C GLY A 543 -30.32 0.18 10.02
N ASN A 544 -30.99 1.10 10.75
CA ASN A 544 -31.00 2.51 10.42
C ASN A 544 -29.60 3.11 10.55
N ARG A 545 -29.19 3.91 9.57
CA ARG A 545 -27.88 4.57 9.56
C ARG A 545 -27.99 6.10 9.58
N SER A 546 -27.01 6.72 10.24
CA SER A 546 -26.82 8.16 10.28
C SER A 546 -25.37 8.50 9.96
N THR A 547 -25.16 9.50 9.09
CA THR A 547 -23.83 9.93 8.64
C THR A 547 -23.54 11.34 9.12
N TYR A 548 -22.33 11.57 9.66
CA TYR A 548 -21.89 12.83 10.23
C TYR A 548 -20.58 13.29 9.57
N SER A 549 -20.45 14.60 9.39
CA SER A 549 -19.19 15.21 8.93
C SER A 549 -18.26 15.51 10.09
N TYR A 550 -16.96 15.37 9.85
CA TYR A 550 -15.93 15.87 10.76
C TYR A 550 -15.82 17.39 10.70
N PRO A 551 -15.35 18.06 11.77
CA PRO A 551 -15.06 19.49 11.73
C PRO A 551 -14.01 19.83 10.67
N SER A 552 -14.25 20.90 9.91
CA SER A 552 -13.26 21.43 8.96
C SER A 552 -11.94 21.76 9.66
N PRO A 553 -10.78 21.51 9.00
CA PRO A 553 -9.49 21.97 9.52
C PRO A 553 -9.47 23.50 9.71
N THR A 554 -8.82 23.94 10.78
CA THR A 554 -8.54 25.35 11.06
C THR A 554 -7.27 25.82 10.32
N ASP A 555 -7.04 27.13 10.25
CA ASP A 555 -5.86 27.68 9.57
C ASP A 555 -4.56 27.16 10.19
N GLY A 556 -3.69 26.55 9.37
CA GLY A 556 -2.42 25.97 9.82
C GLY A 556 -2.53 24.59 10.48
N GLU A 557 -3.72 23.98 10.47
CA GLU A 557 -3.95 22.61 10.92
C GLU A 557 -3.80 21.62 9.76
N HIS A 558 -2.89 20.67 9.90
CA HIS A 558 -2.72 19.56 8.98
C HIS A 558 -3.29 18.29 9.60
N ARG A 559 -4.34 17.72 9.01
CA ARG A 559 -4.89 16.43 9.46
C ARG A 559 -3.87 15.34 9.13
N MET A 560 -3.49 14.57 10.13
CA MET A 560 -2.49 13.50 9.99
C MET A 560 -3.12 12.11 10.02
N GLY A 561 -4.28 11.96 10.65
CA GLY A 561 -4.99 10.69 10.69
C GLY A 561 -6.35 10.81 11.36
N TYR A 562 -7.20 9.83 11.08
CA TYR A 562 -8.55 9.69 11.65
C TYR A 562 -8.70 8.29 12.25
N GLY A 563 -9.60 8.13 13.20
CA GLY A 563 -9.87 6.81 13.74
C GLY A 563 -11.14 6.75 14.58
N LEU A 564 -11.48 5.51 14.98
CA LEU A 564 -12.49 5.22 15.98
C LEU A 564 -11.79 4.71 17.24
N ARG A 565 -12.25 5.10 18.42
CA ARG A 565 -11.75 4.54 19.69
C ARG A 565 -12.88 3.90 20.48
N ARG A 566 -12.58 2.79 21.14
CA ARG A 566 -13.47 2.16 22.11
C ARG A 566 -13.07 2.58 23.51
N THR A 567 -13.97 3.19 24.25
CA THR A 567 -13.78 3.61 25.64
C THR A 567 -13.81 2.41 26.59
N HIS A 568 -13.44 2.63 27.85
CA HIS A 568 -13.45 1.56 28.86
C HIS A 568 -14.84 0.99 29.15
N ASP A 569 -15.90 1.81 29.03
CA ASP A 569 -17.30 1.37 29.14
C ASP A 569 -17.84 0.76 27.82
N GLY A 570 -17.00 0.63 26.80
CA GLY A 570 -17.31 -0.05 25.55
C GLY A 570 -18.04 0.80 24.52
N GLN A 571 -18.22 2.10 24.76
CA GLN A 571 -18.74 3.04 23.76
C GLN A 571 -17.68 3.30 22.69
N VAL A 572 -18.13 3.66 21.49
CA VAL A 572 -17.23 4.05 20.41
C VAL A 572 -17.41 5.53 20.09
N GLU A 573 -16.30 6.24 20.00
CA GLU A 573 -16.28 7.64 19.61
C GLU A 573 -15.23 7.92 18.51
N PRO A 574 -15.52 8.83 17.57
CA PRO A 574 -14.59 9.24 16.54
C PRO A 574 -13.52 10.20 17.08
N TYR A 575 -12.35 10.21 16.45
CA TYR A 575 -11.29 11.18 16.73
C TYR A 575 -10.47 11.47 15.47
N PHE A 576 -9.64 12.52 15.54
CA PHE A 576 -8.58 12.78 14.57
C PHE A 576 -7.28 13.20 15.27
N ILE A 577 -6.18 13.11 14.53
CA ILE A 577 -4.87 13.61 14.90
C ILE A 577 -4.48 14.71 13.90
N SER A 578 -3.96 15.82 14.40
CA SER A 578 -3.47 16.93 13.58
C SER A 578 -2.06 17.36 13.98
N LYS A 579 -1.36 17.95 13.02
CA LYS A 579 -0.07 18.62 13.20
C LYS A 579 -0.26 20.11 12.95
N HIS A 580 0.27 20.90 13.86
CA HIS A 580 0.34 22.35 13.83
C HIS A 580 1.81 22.79 13.85
N ALA A 581 2.05 24.09 13.74
CA ALA A 581 3.40 24.64 13.83
C ALA A 581 4.06 24.39 15.20
N ASP A 582 3.26 24.30 16.27
CA ASP A 582 3.69 24.14 17.66
C ASP A 582 3.65 22.69 18.18
N GLY A 583 3.19 21.73 17.37
CA GLY A 583 3.25 20.30 17.70
C GLY A 583 2.06 19.50 17.17
N TRP A 584 1.77 18.38 17.84
CA TRP A 584 0.72 17.45 17.43
C TRP A 584 -0.44 17.48 18.42
N THR A 585 -1.66 17.30 17.94
CA THR A 585 -2.89 17.32 18.74
C THR A 585 -3.75 16.10 18.41
N VAL A 586 -4.40 15.55 19.44
CA VAL A 586 -5.44 14.53 19.30
C VAL A 586 -6.77 15.12 19.75
N THR A 587 -7.79 15.07 18.90
CA THR A 587 -9.11 15.63 19.19
C THR A 587 -10.17 14.54 19.14
N LEU A 588 -10.91 14.44 20.24
CA LEU A 588 -12.03 13.54 20.42
C LEU A 588 -13.33 14.26 20.06
N LEU A 589 -14.26 13.51 19.48
CA LEU A 589 -15.50 14.05 18.93
C LEU A 589 -16.72 13.30 19.47
N GLU A 590 -17.88 13.96 19.43
CA GLU A 590 -19.20 13.38 19.75
C GLU A 590 -20.31 13.83 18.79
#